data_AF-B4VWD7-F1
#
_entry.id   AF-B4VWD7-F1
#
_cell.length_a   1.000
_cell.length_b   1.000
_cell.length_c   1.000
_cell.angle_alpha   90.00
_cell.angle_beta   90.00
_cell.angle_gamma   90.00
#
_symmetry.space_group_name_H-M   'P 1'
#
loop_
_entity.id
_entity.type
_entity.pdbx_description
1 polymer ?
#
loop_
_entity_poly.entity_id
_entity_poly.type
_entity_poly.pdbx_seq_one_letter_code
_entity_poly.pdbx_strand_id
1 'polypeptide(L)'
;MLDLQKIFQATNPDKPLFVDKSQEDQNYYIDFSSVRGGQIIEELKNLIAILSPEKPTCQLFTGHLGCGKSTELRQLKAELEQQGFHVVYFESDQNLEMADVDVSDILLAIAHLLNNLLGIS
;
A
#
# COMPACT_ATOMS: atom_id res chain seq x y z
N MET A 1 -5.84 17.30 31.08
CA MET A 1 -5.49 15.95 31.57
C MET A 1 -5.09 15.13 30.35
N LEU A 2 -3.92 14.50 30.39
CA LEU A 2 -3.37 13.76 29.25
C LEU A 2 -4.15 12.45 29.07
N ASP A 3 -4.74 12.23 27.90
CA ASP A 3 -5.45 10.99 27.58
C ASP A 3 -4.45 9.95 27.08
N LEU A 4 -3.98 9.11 28.00
CA LEU A 4 -3.00 8.06 27.73
C LEU A 4 -3.51 7.02 26.72
N GLN A 5 -4.82 6.74 26.70
CA GLN A 5 -5.38 5.79 25.74
C GLN A 5 -5.30 6.36 24.32
N LYS A 6 -5.64 7.64 24.16
CA LYS A 6 -5.56 8.31 22.86
C LYS A 6 -4.12 8.39 22.35
N ILE A 7 -3.15 8.69 23.22
CA ILE A 7 -1.72 8.71 22.83
C ILE A 7 -1.25 7.32 22.42
N PHE A 8 -1.54 6.30 23.22
CA PHE A 8 -1.14 4.93 22.91
C PHE A 8 -1.72 4.46 21.57
N GLN A 9 -2.99 4.76 21.30
CA GLN A 9 -3.63 4.43 20.02
C GLN A 9 -3.01 5.18 18.82
N ALA A 10 -2.63 6.45 19.00
CA ALA A 10 -2.00 7.25 17.96
C ALA A 10 -0.55 6.84 17.67
N THR A 11 0.15 6.26 18.65
CA THR A 11 1.55 5.83 18.52
C THR A 11 1.71 4.32 18.41
N ASN A 12 0.62 3.56 18.18
CA ASN A 12 0.68 2.10 18.11
C ASN A 12 1.36 1.67 16.80
N PRO A 13 2.58 1.08 16.84
CA PRO A 13 3.32 0.70 15.63
C PRO A 13 2.66 -0.46 14.86
N ASP A 14 1.78 -1.22 15.50
CA ASP A 14 1.08 -2.36 14.87
C ASP A 14 -0.13 -1.91 14.04
N LYS A 15 -0.58 -0.65 14.21
CA LYS A 15 -1.71 -0.09 13.47
C LYS A 15 -1.18 0.73 12.28
N PRO A 16 -1.38 0.29 11.03
CA PRO A 16 -0.99 1.09 9.88
C PRO A 16 -1.89 2.32 9.75
N LEU A 17 -1.31 3.43 9.27
CA LEU A 17 -2.05 4.64 8.95
C LEU A 17 -2.75 4.50 7.59
N PHE A 18 -4.00 4.95 7.52
CA PHE A 18 -4.83 5.04 6.30
C PHE A 18 -5.04 6.50 5.93
N VAL A 19 -3.96 7.16 5.50
CA VAL A 19 -3.94 8.59 5.17
C VAL A 19 -4.91 8.96 4.04
N ASP A 20 -5.28 8.00 3.20
CA ASP A 20 -6.25 8.15 2.12
C ASP A 20 -7.72 8.16 2.61
N LYS A 21 -8.00 7.61 3.80
CA LYS A 21 -9.38 7.40 4.30
C LYS A 21 -9.69 8.12 5.61
N SER A 22 -8.68 8.46 6.40
CA SER A 22 -8.83 9.01 7.74
C SER A 22 -8.14 10.36 7.85
N GLN A 23 -8.93 11.42 8.08
CA GLN A 23 -8.40 12.75 8.36
C GLN A 23 -7.57 12.78 9.65
N GLU A 24 -7.88 11.88 10.60
CA GLU A 24 -7.10 11.72 11.84
C GLU A 24 -5.73 11.10 11.55
N ASP A 25 -5.67 10.08 10.68
CA ASP A 25 -4.41 9.43 10.30
C ASP A 25 -3.50 10.36 9.49
N GLN A 26 -4.08 11.27 8.68
CA GLN A 26 -3.32 12.33 8.00
C GLN A 26 -2.58 13.23 9.00
N ASN A 27 -3.19 13.53 10.15
CA ASN A 27 -2.54 14.36 11.18
C ASN A 27 -1.39 13.61 11.89
N TYR A 28 -1.35 12.28 11.81
CA TYR A 28 -0.30 11.44 12.39
C TYR A 28 0.78 11.07 11.39
N TYR A 29 0.55 11.33 10.09
CA TYR A 29 1.54 11.05 9.06
C TYR A 29 2.71 12.03 9.14
N ILE A 30 3.92 11.48 9.22
CA ILE A 30 5.17 12.24 9.17
C ILE A 30 5.94 11.75 7.95
N ASP A 31 6.30 12.67 7.07
CA ASP A 31 7.13 12.35 5.92
C ASP A 31 8.58 12.06 6.37
N PHE A 32 9.00 10.80 6.22
CA PHE A 32 10.34 10.33 6.52
C PHE A 32 11.20 10.16 5.25
N SER A 33 10.75 10.63 4.08
CA SER A 33 11.45 10.51 2.80
C SER A 33 12.94 10.90 2.89
N SER A 34 13.23 12.03 3.55
CA SER A 34 14.59 12.55 3.75
C SER A 34 15.56 11.59 4.45
N VAL A 35 15.07 10.72 5.33
CA VAL A 35 15.88 9.73 6.08
C VAL A 35 15.74 8.31 5.53
N ARG A 36 14.77 8.07 4.64
CA ARG A 36 14.53 6.78 3.95
C ARG A 36 15.19 6.69 2.58
N GLY A 37 15.99 7.68 2.21
CA GLY A 37 16.74 7.69 0.96
C GLY A 37 15.99 8.33 -0.22
N GLY A 38 14.95 9.12 0.04
CA GLY A 38 14.22 9.89 -0.97
C GLY A 38 12.71 9.64 -0.98
N GLN A 39 12.04 10.18 -1.99
CA GLN A 39 10.60 10.03 -2.20
C GLN A 39 10.32 8.77 -3.02
N ILE A 40 10.63 7.60 -2.47
CA ILE A 40 10.57 6.32 -3.20
C ILE A 40 9.17 6.06 -3.79
N ILE A 41 8.10 6.43 -3.10
CA ILE A 41 6.73 6.31 -3.62
C ILE A 41 6.50 7.21 -4.84
N GLU A 42 7.04 8.42 -4.83
CA GLU A 42 6.97 9.33 -5.98
C GLU A 42 7.79 8.80 -7.15
N GLU A 43 8.97 8.22 -6.89
CA GLU A 43 9.80 7.58 -7.92
C GLU A 43 9.09 6.38 -8.55
N LEU A 44 8.48 5.50 -7.73
CA LEU A 44 7.68 4.37 -8.22
C LEU A 44 6.51 4.83 -9.06
N LYS A 45 5.77 5.84 -8.59
CA LYS A 45 4.66 6.45 -9.34
C LYS A 45 5.11 7.00 -10.67
N ASN A 46 6.18 7.79 -10.70
CA ASN A 46 6.71 8.40 -11.92
C ASN A 46 7.19 7.33 -12.90
N LEU A 47 7.81 6.26 -12.39
CA LEU A 47 8.24 5.14 -13.20
C LEU A 47 7.04 4.45 -13.88
N ILE A 48 5.97 4.18 -13.15
CA ILE A 48 4.76 3.53 -13.65
C ILE A 48 4.00 4.44 -14.62
N ALA A 49 3.69 5.66 -14.19
CA ALA A 49 2.76 6.53 -14.91
C ALA A 49 3.40 7.37 -16.02
N ILE A 50 4.67 7.74 -15.88
CA ILE A 50 5.33 8.70 -16.79
C ILE A 50 6.38 8.02 -17.66
N LEU A 51 7.27 7.23 -17.05
CA LEU A 51 8.41 6.65 -17.77
C LEU A 51 8.03 5.36 -18.53
N SER A 52 7.02 4.63 -18.06
CA SER A 52 6.65 3.30 -18.60
C SER A 52 5.15 3.14 -18.89
N PRO A 53 4.46 4.11 -19.52
CA PRO A 53 3.00 4.08 -19.68
C PRO A 53 2.48 2.87 -20.47
N GLU A 54 3.29 2.32 -21.38
CA GLU A 54 2.91 1.17 -22.24
C GLU A 54 3.77 -0.08 -21.97
N LYS A 55 4.63 -0.05 -20.94
CA LYS A 55 5.54 -1.16 -20.64
C LYS A 55 5.26 -1.72 -19.25
N PRO A 56 5.08 -3.04 -19.10
CA PRO A 56 4.95 -3.63 -17.79
C PRO A 56 6.25 -3.42 -17.01
N THR A 57 6.11 -3.11 -15.73
CA THR A 57 7.24 -2.90 -14.83
C THR A 57 7.07 -3.76 -13.58
N CYS A 58 8.18 -4.08 -12.93
CA CYS A 58 8.18 -4.89 -11.71
C CYS A 58 9.17 -4.26 -10.74
N GLN A 59 8.70 -3.91 -9.54
CA GLN A 59 9.52 -3.30 -8.50
C GLN A 59 9.44 -4.13 -7.24
N LEU A 60 10.61 -4.34 -6.63
CA LEU A 60 10.74 -4.96 -5.33
C LEU A 60 10.91 -3.86 -4.28
N PHE A 61 9.90 -3.68 -3.44
CA PHE A 61 9.94 -2.73 -2.34
C PHE A 61 10.18 -3.46 -1.01
N THR A 62 11.37 -3.31 -0.43
CA THR A 62 11.79 -4.05 0.79
C THR A 62 12.14 -3.11 1.94
N GLY A 63 12.18 -3.67 3.16
CA GLY A 63 12.50 -2.92 4.37
C GLY A 63 12.10 -3.70 5.62
N HIS A 64 12.53 -3.23 6.79
CA HIS A 64 12.31 -3.91 8.07
C HIS A 64 10.82 -4.04 8.45
N LEU A 65 10.50 -4.99 9.34
CA LEU A 65 9.14 -5.11 9.88
C LEU A 65 8.75 -3.83 10.62
N GLY A 66 7.51 -3.36 10.44
CA GLY A 66 7.02 -2.13 11.08
C GLY A 66 7.58 -0.82 10.51
N CYS A 67 8.39 -0.83 9.44
CA CYS A 67 8.93 0.42 8.87
C CYS A 67 7.93 1.21 8.00
N GLY A 68 6.66 0.79 7.93
CA GLY A 68 5.59 1.52 7.23
C GLY A 68 5.40 1.21 5.74
N LYS A 69 6.00 0.12 5.22
CA LYS A 69 5.92 -0.23 3.79
C LYS A 69 4.48 -0.33 3.27
N SER A 70 3.60 -1.02 4.00
CA SER A 70 2.20 -1.17 3.60
C SER A 70 1.47 0.18 3.57
N THR A 71 1.81 1.11 4.48
CA THR A 71 1.27 2.47 4.47
C THR A 71 1.72 3.22 3.21
N GLU A 72 3.00 3.17 2.87
CA GLU A 72 3.55 3.81 1.67
C GLU A 72 2.97 3.20 0.38
N LEU A 73 2.78 1.88 0.31
CA LEU A 73 2.14 1.22 -0.85
C LEU A 73 0.65 1.56 -0.98
N ARG A 74 -0.08 1.73 0.13
CA ARG A 74 -1.48 2.19 0.10
C ARG A 74 -1.59 3.65 -0.35
N GLN A 75 -0.62 4.48 0.01
CA GLN A 75 -0.54 5.84 -0.52
C GLN A 75 -0.29 5.82 -2.04
N LEU A 76 0.67 5.02 -2.51
CA LEU A 76 0.92 4.83 -3.96
C LEU A 76 -0.34 4.39 -4.69
N LYS A 77 -1.08 3.42 -4.13
CA LYS A 77 -2.36 2.96 -4.65
C LYS A 77 -3.32 4.14 -4.85
N ALA A 78 -3.56 4.93 -3.79
CA ALA A 78 -4.49 6.06 -3.85
C ALA A 78 -4.07 7.11 -4.89
N GLU A 79 -2.77 7.40 -4.99
CA GLU A 79 -2.24 8.35 -5.98
C GLU A 79 -2.38 7.85 -7.42
N LEU A 80 -2.16 6.56 -7.67
CA LEU A 80 -2.35 5.95 -8.99
C LEU A 80 -3.84 5.88 -9.37
N GLU A 81 -4.72 5.53 -8.43
CA GLU A 81 -6.18 5.54 -8.64
C GLU A 81 -6.69 6.94 -9.01
N GLN A 82 -6.17 7.99 -8.35
CA GLN A 82 -6.48 9.39 -8.70
C GLN A 82 -6.03 9.78 -10.11
N GLN A 83 -5.00 9.11 -10.66
CA GLN A 83 -4.54 9.31 -12.04
C GLN A 83 -5.30 8.44 -13.05
N GLY A 84 -6.32 7.69 -12.62
CA GLY A 84 -7.16 6.86 -13.47
C GLY A 84 -6.65 5.44 -13.68
N PHE A 85 -5.64 4.99 -12.93
CA PHE A 85 -5.22 3.59 -12.95
C PHE A 85 -6.20 2.71 -12.18
N HIS A 86 -6.44 1.50 -12.68
CA HIS A 86 -7.05 0.45 -11.89
C HIS A 86 -5.97 -0.25 -11.08
N VAL A 87 -6.01 -0.10 -9.74
CA VAL A 87 -4.98 -0.67 -8.86
C VAL A 87 -5.52 -1.86 -8.09
N VAL A 88 -4.90 -3.02 -8.30
CA VAL A 88 -5.14 -4.25 -7.54
C VAL A 88 -4.19 -4.27 -6.36
N TYR A 89 -4.72 -4.09 -5.16
CA TYR A 89 -3.94 -4.16 -3.93
C TYR A 89 -4.25 -5.47 -3.20
N PHE A 90 -3.19 -6.18 -2.81
CA PHE A 90 -3.24 -7.53 -2.28
C PHE A 90 -2.33 -7.63 -1.06
N GLU A 91 -2.88 -8.07 0.08
CA GLU A 91 -2.14 -8.33 1.32
C GLU A 91 -2.12 -9.82 1.60
N SER A 92 -0.90 -10.37 1.65
CA SER A 92 -0.69 -11.81 1.66
C SER A 92 -1.34 -12.49 2.87
N ASP A 93 -1.25 -11.91 4.06
CA ASP A 93 -1.83 -12.41 5.30
C ASP A 93 -3.37 -12.37 5.36
N GLN A 94 -4.01 -11.45 4.62
CA GLN A 94 -5.48 -11.35 4.56
C GLN A 94 -6.08 -12.14 3.41
N ASN A 95 -5.30 -12.37 2.36
CA ASN A 95 -5.82 -12.93 1.11
C ASN A 95 -5.40 -14.39 0.86
N LEU A 96 -4.34 -14.88 1.52
CA LEU A 96 -3.86 -16.25 1.31
C LEU A 96 -3.41 -16.90 2.63
N GLU A 97 -3.65 -18.21 2.73
CA GLU A 97 -3.11 -19.02 3.81
C GLU A 97 -1.63 -19.31 3.53
N MET A 98 -0.76 -18.46 4.07
CA MET A 98 0.70 -18.45 3.80
C MET A 98 1.42 -19.78 4.08
N ALA A 99 0.83 -20.67 4.89
CA ALA A 99 1.45 -21.94 5.26
C ALA A 99 1.42 -22.99 4.14
N ASP A 100 0.52 -22.86 3.17
CA ASP A 100 0.30 -23.85 2.10
C ASP A 100 -0.24 -23.16 0.84
N VAL A 101 0.48 -22.14 0.36
CA VAL A 101 0.07 -21.34 -0.81
C VAL A 101 0.84 -21.77 -2.07
N ASP A 102 0.12 -22.17 -3.13
CA ASP A 102 0.69 -22.40 -4.45
C ASP A 102 0.55 -21.16 -5.34
N VAL A 103 1.34 -21.09 -6.42
CA VAL A 103 1.27 -20.03 -7.44
C VAL A 103 -0.13 -19.94 -8.04
N SER A 104 -0.81 -21.08 -8.21
CA SER A 104 -2.20 -21.12 -8.68
C SER A 104 -3.16 -20.37 -7.75
N ASP A 105 -2.96 -20.44 -6.43
CA ASP A 105 -3.81 -19.73 -5.46
C ASP A 105 -3.59 -18.23 -5.52
N ILE A 106 -2.33 -17.80 -5.69
CA ILE A 106 -1.98 -16.39 -5.90
C ILE A 106 -2.67 -15.86 -7.16
N LEU A 107 -2.56 -16.58 -8.27
CA LEU A 107 -3.17 -16.18 -9.54
C LEU A 107 -4.71 -16.15 -9.44
N LEU A 108 -5.32 -17.13 -8.77
CA LEU A 108 -6.75 -17.18 -8.56
C LEU A 108 -7.24 -16.04 -7.66
N ALA A 109 -6.51 -15.72 -6.59
CA ALA A 109 -6.82 -14.59 -5.72
C ALA A 109 -6.75 -13.26 -6.48
N ILE A 110 -5.73 -13.08 -7.32
CA ILE A 110 -5.62 -11.90 -8.20
C ILE A 110 -6.80 -11.85 -9.18
N ALA A 111 -7.15 -12.97 -9.82
CA ALA A 111 -8.27 -13.04 -10.74
C ALA A 111 -9.61 -12.69 -10.06
N HIS A 112 -9.84 -13.19 -8.85
CA HIS A 112 -11.00 -12.81 -8.05
C HIS A 112 -11.02 -11.32 -7.72
N LEU A 113 -9.88 -10.73 -7.34
CA LEU A 113 -9.80 -9.32 -7.01
C LEU A 113 -10.06 -8.44 -8.25
N LEU A 114 -9.51 -8.83 -9.41
CA LEU A 114 -9.76 -8.18 -10.70
C LEU A 114 -11.24 -8.25 -11.09
N ASN A 115 -11.87 -9.41 -10.92
CA ASN A 115 -13.30 -9.56 -11.21
C ASN A 115 -14.15 -8.62 -10.36
N ASN A 116 -13.85 -8.51 -9.06
CA ASN A 116 -14.55 -7.61 -8.15
C ASN A 116 -14.33 -6.14 -8.48
N LEU A 117 -13.14 -5.77 -8.96
CA LEU A 117 -12.80 -4.39 -9.33
C LEU A 117 -13.36 -3.97 -10.69
N LEU A 118 -13.38 -4.87 -11.67
CA LEU A 118 -13.71 -4.55 -13.07
C LEU A 118 -15.12 -4.97 -13.48
N GLY A 119 -15.81 -5.79 -12.66
CA GLY A 119 -17.20 -6.20 -12.92
C GLY A 119 -17.37 -7.04 -14.18
N ILE A 120 -16.37 -7.86 -14.53
CA ILE A 120 -16.37 -8.67 -15.76
C ILE A 120 -17.28 -9.89 -15.52
N SER A 121 -18.59 -9.73 -15.77
CA SER A 121 -19.58 -10.81 -15.80
C SER A 121 -19.83 -11.29 -17.23
#